data_AF-A0A969VAK5-F1
#
_entry.id   AF-A0A969VAK5-F1
#
_cell.length_a   1.000
_cell.length_b   1.000
_cell.length_c   1.000
_cell.angle_alpha   90.00
_cell.angle_beta   90.00
_cell.angle_gamma   90.00
#
_symmetry.space_group_name_H-M   'P 1'
#
loop_
_entity.id
_entity.type
_entity.pdbx_description
1 polymer ?
#
loop_
_entity_poly.entity_id
_entity_poly.type
_entity_poly.pdbx_seq_one_letter_code
_entity_poly.pdbx_strand_id
1 'polypeptide(L)'
;MIEIVKYPRTYHIEGSRFQPGDEDLDSVPFSAIYDRPTVIEEKVDGANSGISFAPDGQMLLQSRGHYLTGGPREKHFNLFKQWAYSLSGTLREVLKNRYILYGEWLYAKHTVFYDFLPHYFMEYDVLDLETSQFLSTEARNQLLAGLPLVSVPVLFSGVLKSQKQMMQFMGNSNFIQPGHLERLRLCCQELGLDAERCFKETDKSDRMEGLYIKVEEDGIVKARYKYVRASFLTAIKNAEGHWLNRPIIPNILRPDVDLFNFSL
;
A
#
# COMPACT_ATOMS: atom_id res chain seq x y z
N MET A 1 -7.36 1.44 26.86
CA MET A 1 -7.09 1.71 25.43
C MET A 1 -6.59 0.42 24.82
N ILE A 2 -7.11 0.04 23.64
CA ILE A 2 -6.61 -1.13 22.90
C ILE A 2 -5.22 -0.77 22.35
N GLU A 3 -4.26 -1.67 22.50
CA GLU A 3 -2.91 -1.47 21.97
C GLU A 3 -2.92 -1.63 20.45
N ILE A 4 -2.23 -0.73 19.75
CA ILE A 4 -2.12 -0.81 18.30
C ILE A 4 -1.21 -1.98 17.90
N VAL A 5 -1.74 -2.88 17.08
CA VAL A 5 -0.92 -3.87 16.39
C VAL A 5 -0.37 -3.19 15.14
N LYS A 6 0.94 -2.92 15.14
CA LYS A 6 1.61 -2.30 13.99
C LYS A 6 1.83 -3.34 12.90
N TYR A 7 1.71 -2.91 11.65
CA TYR A 7 2.13 -3.74 10.52
C TYR A 7 3.64 -4.05 10.64
N PRO A 8 4.06 -5.32 10.49
CA PRO A 8 5.45 -5.71 10.67
C PRO A 8 6.40 -4.95 9.75
N ARG A 9 7.67 -4.91 10.14
CA ARG A 9 8.73 -4.46 9.22
C ARG A 9 8.89 -5.50 8.11
N THR A 10 9.11 -5.03 6.90
CA THR A 10 9.33 -5.87 5.72
C THR A 10 10.82 -5.79 5.36
N TYR A 11 11.50 -6.92 5.26
CA TYR A 11 12.94 -6.94 5.00
C TYR A 11 13.24 -6.67 3.52
N HIS A 12 14.39 -6.07 3.24
CA HIS A 12 14.87 -5.94 1.87
C HIS A 12 15.36 -7.28 1.35
N ILE A 13 15.03 -7.63 0.10
CA ILE A 13 15.64 -8.78 -0.57
C ILE A 13 16.85 -8.36 -1.40
N GLU A 14 17.74 -9.31 -1.67
CA GLU A 14 18.94 -9.13 -2.49
C GLU A 14 18.70 -8.31 -3.77
N GLY A 15 19.53 -7.28 -3.94
CA GLY A 15 19.44 -6.32 -5.04
C GLY A 15 18.50 -5.14 -4.77
N SER A 16 17.69 -5.19 -3.71
CA SER A 16 16.92 -4.04 -3.25
C SER A 16 17.82 -2.95 -2.70
N ARG A 17 17.36 -1.71 -2.76
CA ARG A 17 18.02 -0.58 -2.09
C ARG A 17 17.27 -0.17 -0.82
N PHE A 18 18.02 0.25 0.20
CA PHE A 18 17.51 0.66 1.50
C PHE A 18 16.85 2.05 1.44
N GLN A 19 15.66 2.19 2.03
CA GLN A 19 15.03 3.51 2.22
C GLN A 19 15.59 4.17 3.50
N PRO A 20 15.50 5.51 3.65
CA PRO A 20 15.77 6.15 4.93
C PRO A 20 14.91 5.54 6.03
N GLY A 21 15.51 5.11 7.15
CA GLY A 21 14.84 4.40 8.24
C GLY A 21 14.90 2.86 8.17
N ASP A 22 15.48 2.29 7.10
CA ASP A 22 15.72 0.84 6.96
C ASP A 22 17.20 0.47 7.26
N GLU A 23 18.00 1.37 7.85
CA GLU A 23 19.46 1.18 8.02
C GLU A 23 19.80 -0.07 8.85
N ASP A 24 18.90 -0.49 9.74
CA ASP A 24 19.05 -1.66 10.61
C ASP A 24 18.47 -2.96 10.02
N LEU A 25 17.94 -2.94 8.79
CA LEU A 25 17.37 -4.13 8.15
C LEU A 25 18.40 -4.76 7.22
N ASP A 26 18.76 -6.01 7.46
CA ASP A 26 19.64 -6.75 6.56
C ASP A 26 18.96 -7.03 5.21
N SER A 27 19.74 -6.93 4.14
CA SER A 27 19.32 -7.44 2.82
C SER A 27 19.36 -8.96 2.85
N VAL A 28 18.19 -9.59 2.79
CA VAL A 28 18.01 -11.04 2.80
C VAL A 28 18.41 -11.62 1.44
N PRO A 29 19.25 -12.68 1.37
CA PRO A 29 19.64 -13.30 0.11
C PRO A 29 18.44 -13.90 -0.64
N PHE A 30 18.49 -13.94 -1.97
CA PHE A 30 17.42 -14.55 -2.76
C PHE A 30 17.15 -16.03 -2.40
N SER A 31 18.16 -16.73 -1.88
CA SER A 31 18.03 -18.11 -1.39
C SER A 31 16.96 -18.29 -0.31
N ALA A 32 16.55 -17.23 0.40
CA ALA A 32 15.47 -17.29 1.40
C ALA A 32 14.08 -17.56 0.80
N ILE A 33 13.91 -17.27 -0.50
CA ILE A 33 12.65 -17.50 -1.26
C ILE A 33 12.84 -18.46 -2.45
N TYR A 34 14.06 -18.94 -2.68
CA TYR A 34 14.34 -19.89 -3.75
C TYR A 34 13.56 -21.19 -3.55
N ASP A 35 12.86 -21.62 -4.60
CA ASP A 35 12.08 -22.85 -4.62
C ASP A 35 10.95 -22.93 -3.57
N ARG A 36 10.47 -21.77 -3.11
CA ARG A 36 9.35 -21.67 -2.16
C ARG A 36 8.09 -21.08 -2.80
N PRO A 37 6.88 -21.47 -2.37
CA PRO A 37 5.65 -20.88 -2.86
C PRO A 37 5.62 -19.38 -2.50
N THR A 38 5.56 -18.55 -3.52
CA THR A 38 5.76 -17.11 -3.44
C THR A 38 4.65 -16.37 -4.18
N VAL A 39 4.16 -15.30 -3.56
CA VAL A 39 3.31 -14.30 -4.21
C VAL A 39 4.10 -13.00 -4.33
N ILE A 40 4.07 -12.40 -5.52
CA ILE A 40 4.63 -11.07 -5.78
C ILE A 40 3.48 -10.13 -6.09
N GLU A 41 3.42 -9.02 -5.37
CA GLU A 41 2.48 -7.92 -5.57
C GLU A 41 3.23 -6.64 -5.97
N GLU A 42 2.57 -5.75 -6.71
CA GLU A 42 3.12 -4.41 -6.95
C GLU A 42 3.24 -3.66 -5.62
N LYS A 43 4.44 -3.20 -5.28
CA LYS A 43 4.60 -2.28 -4.16
C LYS A 43 4.17 -0.88 -4.60
N VAL A 44 3.15 -0.36 -3.93
CA VAL A 44 2.63 0.99 -4.12
C VAL A 44 3.15 1.96 -3.05
N ASP A 45 3.26 3.23 -3.44
CA ASP A 45 3.81 4.31 -2.63
C ASP A 45 2.67 5.15 -2.04
N GLY A 46 2.31 4.87 -0.79
CA GLY A 46 1.30 5.60 -0.04
C GLY A 46 1.51 5.51 1.45
N ALA A 47 0.41 5.55 2.20
CA ALA A 47 0.42 5.45 3.65
C ALA A 47 -0.20 4.13 4.13
N ASN A 48 0.62 3.29 4.75
CA ASN A 48 0.13 2.11 5.48
C ASN A 48 -1.03 2.49 6.41
N SER A 49 -2.13 1.79 6.22
CA SER A 49 -3.39 2.01 6.91
C SER A 49 -3.98 0.67 7.34
N GLY A 50 -4.72 0.66 8.44
CA GLY A 50 -5.38 -0.53 8.95
C GLY A 50 -6.82 -0.26 9.37
N ILE A 51 -7.66 -1.28 9.24
CA ILE A 51 -9.05 -1.31 9.67
C ILE A 51 -9.27 -2.54 10.55
N SER A 52 -9.82 -2.35 11.74
CA SER A 52 -10.21 -3.41 12.65
C SER A 52 -11.40 -2.97 13.52
N PHE A 53 -11.91 -3.86 14.37
CA PHE A 53 -12.95 -3.51 15.32
C PHE A 53 -12.56 -3.91 16.74
N ALA A 54 -12.88 -3.03 17.68
CA ALA A 54 -12.81 -3.32 19.11
C ALA A 54 -13.90 -4.35 19.51
N PRO A 55 -13.77 -5.01 20.68
CA PRO A 55 -14.78 -5.96 21.17
C PRO A 55 -16.19 -5.37 21.35
N ASP A 56 -16.30 -4.06 21.56
CA ASP A 56 -17.59 -3.34 21.64
C ASP A 56 -18.17 -2.97 20.26
N GLY A 57 -17.49 -3.34 19.18
CA GLY A 57 -17.89 -3.06 17.81
C GLY A 57 -17.46 -1.69 17.30
N GLN A 58 -16.70 -0.90 18.05
CA GLN A 58 -16.13 0.35 17.56
C GLN A 58 -15.13 0.06 16.43
N MET A 59 -15.30 0.70 15.27
CA MET A 59 -14.30 0.67 14.20
C MET A 59 -13.04 1.41 14.65
N LEU A 60 -11.90 0.75 14.46
CA LEU A 60 -10.57 1.28 14.70
C LEU A 60 -9.87 1.46 13.36
N LEU A 61 -9.53 2.70 13.05
CA LEU A 61 -8.74 3.05 11.88
C LEU A 61 -7.34 3.43 12.35
N GLN A 62 -6.31 2.94 11.67
CA GLN A 62 -4.92 3.20 12.07
C GLN A 62 -4.07 3.62 10.88
N SER A 63 -3.08 4.46 11.15
CA SER A 63 -1.86 4.56 10.34
C SER A 63 -0.83 3.55 10.85
N ARG A 64 0.37 3.55 10.27
CA ARG A 64 1.48 2.69 10.74
C ARG A 64 1.82 2.84 12.24
N GLY A 65 1.68 4.05 12.78
CA GLY A 65 2.22 4.38 14.11
C GLY A 65 1.18 4.59 15.21
N HIS A 66 -0.06 4.90 14.85
CA HIS A 66 -1.11 5.30 15.79
C HIS A 66 -2.51 5.12 15.18
N TYR A 67 -3.52 5.01 16.06
CA TYR A 67 -4.92 5.08 15.66
C TYR A 67 -5.30 6.50 15.19
N LEU A 68 -6.11 6.56 14.14
CA LEU A 68 -6.65 7.78 13.55
C LEU A 68 -7.88 8.22 14.35
N THR A 69 -7.65 9.11 15.32
CA THR A 69 -8.68 9.52 16.31
C THR A 69 -9.21 10.93 16.07
N GLY A 70 -8.76 11.58 14.99
CA GLY A 70 -9.19 12.90 14.58
C GLY A 70 -8.13 13.98 14.82
N GLY A 71 -8.39 15.16 14.27
CA GLY A 71 -7.56 16.35 14.45
C GLY A 71 -6.81 16.81 13.19
N PRO A 72 -6.21 18.02 13.23
CA PRO A 72 -5.71 18.70 12.02
C PRO A 72 -4.58 17.96 11.30
N ARG A 73 -3.79 17.16 12.04
CA ARG A 73 -2.64 16.41 11.49
C ARG A 73 -3.06 15.21 10.65
N GLU A 74 -4.32 14.77 10.78
CA GLU A 74 -4.85 13.60 10.07
C GLU A 74 -5.63 13.97 8.80
N LYS A 75 -5.51 15.21 8.30
CA LYS A 75 -6.24 15.69 7.10
C LYS A 75 -6.09 14.77 5.88
N HIS A 76 -4.93 14.14 5.72
CA HIS A 76 -4.62 13.18 4.65
C HIS A 76 -5.49 11.91 4.70
N PHE A 77 -6.07 11.60 5.87
CA PHE A 77 -6.91 10.43 6.12
C PHE A 77 -8.39 10.77 6.29
N ASN A 78 -8.81 12.02 6.09
CA ASN A 78 -10.22 12.39 6.28
C ASN A 78 -11.13 11.64 5.31
N LEU A 79 -10.75 11.53 4.03
CA LEU A 79 -11.50 10.76 3.04
C LEU A 79 -11.46 9.25 3.35
N PHE A 80 -10.31 8.72 3.83
CA PHE A 80 -10.21 7.32 4.28
C PHE A 80 -11.19 7.02 5.40
N LYS A 81 -11.25 7.89 6.42
CA LYS A 81 -12.18 7.76 7.54
C LYS A 81 -13.63 7.78 7.05
N GLN A 82 -13.99 8.75 6.21
CA GLN A 82 -15.34 8.84 5.66
C GLN A 82 -15.75 7.58 4.89
N TRP A 83 -14.88 7.12 3.98
CA TRP A 83 -15.09 5.91 3.20
C TRP A 83 -15.23 4.67 4.09
N ALA A 84 -14.28 4.43 5.01
CA ALA A 84 -14.32 3.26 5.87
C ALA A 84 -15.56 3.24 6.77
N TYR A 85 -15.96 4.38 7.35
CA TYR A 85 -17.17 4.46 8.17
C TYR A 85 -18.45 4.20 7.38
N SER A 86 -18.52 4.58 6.10
CA SER A 86 -19.67 4.26 5.25
C SER A 86 -19.83 2.75 4.98
N LEU A 87 -18.76 1.98 5.11
CA LEU A 87 -18.73 0.53 5.00
C LEU A 87 -18.71 -0.20 6.36
N SER A 88 -18.88 0.52 7.47
CA SER A 88 -18.65 -0.03 8.81
C SER A 88 -19.51 -1.26 9.12
N GLY A 89 -20.76 -1.29 8.69
CA GLY A 89 -21.63 -2.45 8.90
C GLY A 89 -21.06 -3.68 8.20
N THR A 90 -20.87 -3.59 6.89
CA THR A 90 -20.38 -4.71 6.05
C THR A 90 -18.99 -5.19 6.47
N LEU A 91 -18.06 -4.26 6.75
CA LEU A 91 -16.72 -4.60 7.23
C LEU A 91 -16.76 -5.31 8.58
N ARG A 92 -17.67 -4.90 9.49
CA ARG A 92 -17.77 -5.52 10.82
C ARG A 92 -18.27 -6.95 10.75
N GLU A 93 -19.21 -7.25 9.86
CA GLU A 93 -19.72 -8.63 9.71
C GLU A 93 -18.62 -9.61 9.27
N VAL A 94 -17.68 -9.15 8.43
CA VAL A 94 -16.56 -9.95 7.94
C VAL A 94 -15.37 -9.96 8.90
N LEU A 95 -14.85 -8.78 9.28
CA LEU A 95 -13.64 -8.67 10.09
C LEU A 95 -13.87 -9.02 11.56
N LYS A 96 -15.07 -8.69 12.06
CA LYS A 96 -15.43 -8.76 13.48
C LYS A 96 -14.34 -8.10 14.33
N ASN A 97 -14.14 -8.56 15.56
CA ASN A 97 -13.00 -8.22 16.39
C ASN A 97 -11.82 -9.20 16.22
N ARG A 98 -11.80 -10.01 15.15
CA ARG A 98 -10.80 -11.06 14.92
C ARG A 98 -9.72 -10.62 13.93
N TYR A 99 -10.09 -9.89 12.89
CA TYR A 99 -9.17 -9.57 11.80
C TYR A 99 -8.74 -8.11 11.81
N ILE A 100 -7.48 -7.86 11.47
CA ILE A 100 -6.99 -6.53 11.07
C ILE A 100 -6.71 -6.56 9.58
N LEU A 101 -7.45 -5.75 8.82
CA LEU A 101 -7.24 -5.52 7.40
C LEU A 101 -6.18 -4.42 7.22
N TYR A 102 -5.08 -4.75 6.56
CA TYR A 102 -4.03 -3.79 6.20
C TYR A 102 -4.09 -3.46 4.71
N GLY A 103 -3.83 -2.20 4.39
CA GLY A 103 -3.75 -1.73 3.02
C GLY A 103 -2.94 -0.46 2.91
N GLU A 104 -2.74 -0.03 1.67
CA GLU A 104 -2.09 1.23 1.35
C GLU A 104 -3.15 2.28 1.04
N TRP A 105 -3.09 3.41 1.75
CA TRP A 105 -3.90 4.59 1.45
C TRP A 105 -3.14 5.52 0.51
N LEU A 106 -3.72 5.74 -0.66
CA LEU A 106 -3.09 6.34 -1.83
C LEU A 106 -3.77 7.64 -2.26
N TYR A 107 -4.59 8.25 -1.41
CA TYR A 107 -5.25 9.51 -1.77
C TYR A 107 -4.24 10.63 -2.01
N ALA A 108 -3.37 10.89 -1.04
CA ALA A 108 -2.35 11.91 -1.20
C ALA A 108 -1.13 11.31 -1.91
N LYS A 109 -0.66 12.01 -2.95
CA LYS A 109 0.62 11.73 -3.59
C LYS A 109 1.75 11.76 -2.56
N HIS A 110 2.53 10.68 -2.51
CA HIS A 110 3.81 10.62 -1.81
C HIS A 110 4.93 11.03 -2.76
N THR A 111 5.77 10.09 -3.17
CA THR A 111 6.84 10.26 -4.15
C THR A 111 6.30 10.02 -5.56
N VAL A 112 5.44 9.02 -5.74
CA VAL A 112 4.81 8.69 -7.03
C VAL A 112 3.47 9.40 -7.16
N PHE A 113 3.22 9.99 -8.33
CA PHE A 113 1.90 10.46 -8.74
C PHE A 113 1.21 9.39 -9.57
N TYR A 114 0.18 8.78 -9.00
CA TYR A 114 -0.67 7.82 -9.68
C TYR A 114 -1.86 8.54 -10.32
N ASP A 115 -2.14 8.21 -11.57
CA ASP A 115 -3.18 8.87 -12.35
C ASP A 115 -4.25 7.91 -12.88
N PHE A 116 -4.21 6.65 -12.45
CA PHE A 116 -5.11 5.60 -12.91
C PHE A 116 -5.44 4.56 -11.83
N LEU A 117 -5.69 5.02 -10.61
CA LEU A 117 -5.97 4.16 -9.45
C LEU A 117 -7.39 3.55 -9.50
N PRO A 118 -7.53 2.22 -9.27
CA PRO A 118 -8.85 1.59 -9.16
C PRO A 118 -9.57 1.95 -7.86
N HIS A 119 -8.83 2.36 -6.82
CA HIS A 119 -9.35 2.82 -5.54
C HIS A 119 -8.22 3.52 -4.76
N TYR A 120 -8.55 4.35 -3.77
CA TYR A 120 -7.54 4.98 -2.91
C TYR A 120 -7.04 4.09 -1.77
N PHE A 121 -7.85 3.15 -1.30
CA PHE A 121 -7.42 2.11 -0.35
C PHE A 121 -7.26 0.79 -1.10
N MET A 122 -6.04 0.26 -1.14
CA MET A 122 -5.78 -1.07 -1.70
C MET A 122 -5.25 -1.99 -0.61
N GLU A 123 -5.99 -3.06 -0.33
CA GLU A 123 -5.62 -4.01 0.71
C GLU A 123 -4.48 -4.93 0.25
N TYR A 124 -3.61 -5.33 1.18
CA TYR A 124 -2.48 -6.22 0.88
C TYR A 124 -2.15 -7.22 1.96
N ASP A 125 -2.81 -7.23 3.11
CA ASP A 125 -2.60 -8.24 4.15
C ASP A 125 -3.75 -8.23 5.15
N VAL A 126 -4.07 -9.41 5.71
CA VAL A 126 -5.00 -9.55 6.83
C VAL A 126 -4.31 -10.32 7.95
N LEU A 127 -4.29 -9.75 9.15
CA LEU A 127 -3.83 -10.43 10.36
C LEU A 127 -5.02 -11.05 11.08
N ASP A 128 -4.94 -12.34 11.37
CA ASP A 128 -5.84 -13.04 12.28
C ASP A 128 -5.32 -12.92 13.71
N LEU A 129 -6.05 -12.22 14.58
CA LEU A 129 -5.65 -11.97 15.97
C LEU A 129 -5.77 -13.22 16.84
N GLU A 130 -6.60 -14.20 16.48
CA GLU A 130 -6.72 -15.45 17.25
C GLU A 130 -5.49 -16.34 17.07
N THR A 131 -4.96 -16.40 15.84
CA THR A 131 -3.79 -17.24 15.51
C THR A 131 -2.49 -16.47 15.49
N SER A 132 -2.54 -15.13 15.52
CA SER A 132 -1.39 -14.24 15.29
C SER A 132 -0.67 -14.54 13.96
N GLN A 133 -1.42 -15.05 12.97
CA GLN A 133 -0.91 -15.34 11.64
C GLN A 133 -1.55 -14.42 10.62
N PHE A 134 -0.77 -14.04 9.62
CA PHE A 134 -1.32 -13.36 8.47
C PHE A 134 -1.85 -14.38 7.46
N LEU A 135 -3.04 -14.14 6.95
CA LEU A 135 -3.66 -14.98 5.93
C LEU A 135 -2.87 -14.90 4.61
N SER A 136 -2.75 -16.02 3.90
CA SER A 136 -2.27 -16.03 2.52
C SER A 136 -3.14 -15.15 1.62
N THR A 137 -2.63 -14.81 0.44
CA THR A 137 -3.38 -14.04 -0.56
C THR A 137 -4.70 -14.73 -0.89
N GLU A 138 -4.67 -16.05 -1.07
CA GLU A 138 -5.87 -16.84 -1.33
C GLU A 138 -6.86 -16.79 -0.16
N ALA A 139 -6.38 -17.03 1.07
CA ALA A 139 -7.24 -17.06 2.25
C ALA A 139 -7.87 -15.69 2.54
N ARG A 140 -7.13 -14.58 2.35
CA ARG A 140 -7.72 -13.25 2.51
C ARG A 140 -8.70 -12.92 1.38
N ASN A 141 -8.44 -13.32 0.14
CA ASN A 141 -9.39 -13.11 -0.95
C ASN A 141 -10.72 -13.83 -0.68
N GLN A 142 -10.65 -15.03 -0.11
CA GLN A 142 -11.84 -15.76 0.34
C GLN A 142 -12.55 -15.04 1.49
N LEU A 143 -11.82 -14.55 2.49
CA LEU A 143 -12.39 -13.81 3.62
C LEU A 143 -13.10 -12.52 3.16
N LEU A 144 -12.48 -11.77 2.26
CA LEU A 144 -12.94 -10.45 1.80
C LEU A 144 -13.89 -10.53 0.60
N ALA A 145 -14.24 -11.75 0.15
CA ALA A 145 -15.10 -11.96 -1.00
C ALA A 145 -16.46 -11.26 -0.80
N GLY A 146 -16.89 -10.50 -1.81
CA GLY A 146 -18.15 -9.74 -1.77
C GLY A 146 -18.07 -8.43 -0.99
N LEU A 147 -16.89 -8.00 -0.54
CA LEU A 147 -16.69 -6.62 -0.09
C LEU A 147 -16.28 -5.73 -1.26
N PRO A 148 -16.67 -4.44 -1.29
CA PRO A 148 -16.21 -3.48 -2.29
C PRO A 148 -14.79 -3.00 -1.96
N LEU A 149 -13.86 -3.96 -1.87
CA LEU A 149 -12.44 -3.74 -1.60
C LEU A 149 -11.64 -4.07 -2.85
N VAL A 150 -10.54 -3.34 -3.05
CA VAL A 150 -9.58 -3.60 -4.12
C VAL A 150 -8.29 -4.08 -3.48
N SER A 151 -7.75 -5.21 -3.97
CA SER A 151 -6.43 -5.70 -3.57
C SER A 151 -5.33 -5.02 -4.40
N VAL A 152 -4.13 -4.93 -3.82
CA VAL A 152 -2.94 -4.61 -4.62
C VAL A 152 -2.74 -5.68 -5.74
N PRO A 153 -2.24 -5.31 -6.93
CA PRO A 153 -2.12 -6.25 -8.04
C PRO A 153 -1.13 -7.38 -7.75
N VAL A 154 -1.60 -8.63 -7.87
CA VAL A 154 -0.73 -9.81 -7.88
C VAL A 154 -0.08 -9.93 -9.25
N LEU A 155 1.26 -9.81 -9.28
CA LEU A 155 2.07 -9.90 -10.49
C LEU A 155 2.52 -11.34 -10.77
N PHE A 156 2.64 -12.15 -9.71
CA PHE A 156 3.04 -13.55 -9.79
C PHE A 156 2.52 -14.34 -8.59
N SER A 157 2.12 -15.59 -8.83
CA SER A 157 1.88 -16.59 -7.79
C SER A 157 2.46 -17.92 -8.26
N GLY A 158 3.37 -18.50 -7.49
CA GLY A 158 4.04 -19.74 -7.84
C GLY A 158 5.43 -19.85 -7.22
N VAL A 159 6.31 -20.63 -7.83
CA VAL A 159 7.66 -20.87 -7.30
C VAL A 159 8.70 -20.16 -8.14
N LEU A 160 9.53 -19.33 -7.50
CA LEU A 160 10.64 -18.64 -8.16
C LEU A 160 11.87 -19.54 -8.26
N LYS A 161 12.48 -19.57 -9.44
CA LYS A 161 13.68 -20.38 -9.75
C LYS A 161 14.96 -19.54 -9.86
N SER A 162 14.84 -18.22 -9.96
CA SER A 162 16.00 -17.32 -10.00
C SER A 162 15.62 -15.88 -9.67
N GLN A 163 16.59 -15.09 -9.21
CA GLN A 163 16.41 -13.65 -9.03
C GLN A 163 16.05 -12.97 -10.35
N LYS A 164 16.62 -13.44 -11.48
CA LYS A 164 16.28 -12.93 -12.82
C LYS A 164 14.78 -13.06 -13.12
N GLN A 165 14.16 -14.19 -12.76
CA GLN A 165 12.71 -14.39 -12.93
C GLN A 165 11.93 -13.40 -12.06
N MET A 166 12.30 -13.22 -10.79
CA MET A 166 11.67 -12.22 -9.91
C MET A 166 11.72 -10.83 -10.53
N MET A 167 12.88 -10.45 -11.10
CA MET A 167 13.06 -9.15 -11.72
C MET A 167 12.28 -8.94 -13.02
N GLN A 168 11.72 -9.98 -13.65
CA GLN A 168 10.85 -9.84 -14.82
C GLN A 168 9.51 -9.19 -14.48
N PHE A 169 9.07 -9.26 -13.20
CA PHE A 169 7.84 -8.62 -12.74
C PHE A 169 8.02 -7.13 -12.45
N MET A 170 9.26 -6.63 -12.43
CA MET A 170 9.51 -5.19 -12.37
C MET A 170 9.25 -4.54 -13.73
N GLY A 171 8.20 -3.72 -13.80
CA GLY A 171 7.78 -3.07 -15.04
C GLY A 171 7.20 -1.67 -14.82
N ASN A 172 6.41 -1.25 -15.79
CA ASN A 172 5.55 -0.07 -15.64
C ASN A 172 4.52 -0.34 -14.54
N SER A 173 4.21 0.69 -13.75
CA SER A 173 3.17 0.60 -12.74
C SER A 173 1.81 0.37 -13.39
N ASN A 174 0.94 -0.42 -12.73
CA ASN A 174 -0.44 -0.61 -13.17
C ASN A 174 -1.31 0.67 -13.03
N PHE A 175 -0.76 1.73 -12.44
CA PHE A 175 -1.49 2.93 -12.03
C PHE A 175 -0.91 4.22 -12.62
N ILE A 176 0.02 4.11 -13.56
CA ILE A 176 0.64 5.24 -14.25
C ILE A 176 0.39 5.12 -15.75
N GLN A 177 -0.27 6.12 -16.33
CA GLN A 177 -0.51 6.22 -17.76
C GLN A 177 0.48 7.15 -18.48
N PRO A 178 0.67 6.99 -19.80
CA PRO A 178 1.37 7.97 -20.61
C PRO A 178 0.76 9.37 -20.43
N GLY A 179 1.60 10.36 -20.15
CA GLY A 179 1.16 11.73 -19.85
C GLY A 179 0.87 12.04 -18.38
N HIS A 180 1.17 11.13 -17.43
CA HIS A 180 0.92 11.36 -15.99
C HIS A 180 1.54 12.66 -15.45
N LEU A 181 2.72 13.05 -15.92
CA LEU A 181 3.36 14.31 -15.51
C LEU A 181 2.60 15.55 -15.99
N GLU A 182 1.97 15.49 -17.17
CA GLU A 182 1.13 16.61 -17.62
C GLU A 182 -0.13 16.71 -16.75
N ARG A 183 -0.74 15.57 -16.41
CA ARG A 183 -1.85 15.53 -15.44
C ARG A 183 -1.43 16.05 -14.06
N LEU A 184 -0.22 15.74 -13.59
CA LEU A 184 0.33 16.31 -12.36
C LEU A 184 0.45 17.84 -12.47
N ARG A 185 0.97 18.36 -13.59
CA ARG A 185 1.10 19.80 -13.83
C ARG A 185 -0.26 20.49 -13.77
N LEU A 186 -1.27 19.94 -14.46
CA LEU A 186 -2.64 20.46 -14.43
C LEU A 186 -3.22 20.45 -13.02
N CYS A 187 -3.05 19.35 -12.27
CA CYS A 187 -3.49 19.26 -10.88
C CYS A 187 -2.80 20.31 -9.99
N CYS A 188 -1.49 20.54 -10.17
CA CYS A 188 -0.77 21.58 -9.43
C CYS A 188 -1.34 22.98 -9.74
N GLN A 189 -1.64 23.27 -11.01
CA GLN A 189 -2.21 24.55 -11.42
C GLN A 189 -3.61 24.77 -10.81
N GLU A 190 -4.48 23.76 -10.86
CA GLU A 190 -5.82 23.81 -10.26
C GLU A 190 -5.79 24.05 -8.74
N LEU A 191 -4.79 23.47 -8.06
CA LEU A 191 -4.58 23.63 -6.62
C LEU A 191 -3.81 24.91 -6.25
N GLY A 192 -3.37 25.71 -7.24
CA GLY A 192 -2.55 26.90 -7.01
C GLY A 192 -1.16 26.60 -6.43
N LEU A 193 -0.61 25.43 -6.75
CA LEU A 193 0.70 24.95 -6.27
C LEU A 193 1.81 25.24 -7.29
N ASP A 194 3.04 25.39 -6.79
CA ASP A 194 4.24 25.46 -7.62
C ASP A 194 4.53 24.10 -8.27
N ALA A 195 4.22 23.98 -9.57
CA ALA A 195 4.42 22.77 -10.34
C ALA A 195 5.90 22.34 -10.41
N GLU A 196 6.85 23.28 -10.49
CA GLU A 196 8.27 22.94 -10.57
C GLU A 196 8.77 22.31 -9.26
N ARG A 197 8.32 22.84 -8.12
CA ARG A 197 8.58 22.24 -6.81
C ARG A 197 7.96 20.84 -6.73
N CYS A 198 6.70 20.71 -7.12
CA CYS A 198 5.99 19.43 -7.08
C CYS A 198 6.69 18.38 -7.95
N PHE A 199 7.21 18.76 -9.11
CA PHE A 199 7.98 17.88 -10.00
C PHE A 199 9.33 17.44 -9.43
N LYS A 200 9.99 18.27 -8.62
CA LYS A 200 11.23 17.89 -7.91
C LYS A 200 10.95 16.86 -6.82
N GLU A 201 9.78 16.95 -6.19
CA GLU A 201 9.30 16.03 -5.15
C GLU A 201 8.59 14.78 -5.73
N THR A 202 8.71 14.54 -7.04
CA THR A 202 8.03 13.47 -7.76
C THR A 202 9.00 12.53 -8.45
N ASP A 203 8.76 11.24 -8.31
CA ASP A 203 9.36 10.25 -9.19
C ASP A 203 8.72 10.33 -10.57
N LYS A 204 9.53 10.66 -11.57
CA LYS A 204 9.10 10.91 -12.95
C LYS A 204 8.98 9.65 -13.80
N SER A 205 9.38 8.50 -13.25
CA SER A 205 9.31 7.22 -13.96
C SER A 205 7.87 6.69 -13.98
N ASP A 206 7.49 6.08 -15.09
CA ASP A 206 6.30 5.25 -15.23
C ASP A 206 6.43 3.86 -14.57
N ARG A 207 7.60 3.54 -14.01
CA ARG A 207 7.88 2.25 -13.38
C ARG A 207 7.38 2.21 -11.95
N MET A 208 6.83 1.07 -11.55
CA MET A 208 6.47 0.78 -10.15
C MET A 208 7.62 1.07 -9.19
N GLU A 209 7.31 1.40 -7.94
CA GLU A 209 8.31 1.58 -6.89
C GLU A 209 9.14 0.30 -6.70
N GLY A 210 8.47 -0.85 -6.73
CA GLY A 210 9.07 -2.09 -6.31
C GLY A 210 8.12 -3.28 -6.30
N LEU A 211 8.62 -4.36 -5.69
CA LEU A 211 7.88 -5.59 -5.46
C LEU A 211 7.68 -5.78 -3.97
N TYR A 212 6.47 -6.19 -3.59
CA TYR A 212 6.20 -6.77 -2.29
C TYR A 212 6.09 -8.29 -2.47
N ILE A 213 6.84 -9.04 -1.67
CA ILE A 213 7.09 -10.46 -1.89
C ILE A 213 6.69 -11.21 -0.62
N LYS A 214 5.82 -12.20 -0.75
CA LYS A 214 5.37 -13.05 0.34
C LYS A 214 5.72 -14.50 0.05
N VAL A 215 6.24 -15.19 1.05
CA VAL A 215 6.26 -16.66 1.04
C VAL A 215 5.01 -17.15 1.74
N GLU A 216 4.19 -17.92 1.05
CA GLU A 216 2.87 -18.35 1.52
C GLU A 216 2.77 -19.87 1.54
N GLU A 217 2.58 -20.45 2.71
CA GLU A 217 2.51 -21.91 2.91
C GLU A 217 1.37 -22.20 3.91
N ASP A 218 0.62 -23.27 3.70
CA ASP A 218 -0.48 -23.69 4.58
C ASP A 218 -1.54 -22.61 4.84
N GLY A 219 -1.85 -21.78 3.83
CA GLY A 219 -2.87 -20.73 3.93
C GLY A 219 -2.44 -19.49 4.72
N ILE A 220 -1.14 -19.36 5.06
CA ILE A 220 -0.60 -18.21 5.81
C ILE A 220 0.67 -17.65 5.19
N VAL A 221 0.97 -16.38 5.49
CA VAL A 221 2.22 -15.73 5.09
C VAL A 221 3.33 -16.04 6.09
N LYS A 222 4.30 -16.85 5.68
CA LYS A 222 5.46 -17.26 6.50
C LYS A 222 6.56 -16.23 6.54
N ALA A 223 6.75 -15.48 5.45
CA ALA A 223 7.78 -14.45 5.35
C ALA A 223 7.39 -13.35 4.37
N ARG A 224 7.96 -12.16 4.57
CA ARG A 224 7.68 -10.95 3.78
C ARG A 224 8.97 -10.23 3.44
N TYR A 225 9.09 -9.83 2.18
CA TYR A 225 10.23 -9.08 1.68
C TYR A 225 9.77 -7.96 0.75
N LYS A 226 10.64 -6.97 0.56
CA LYS A 226 10.47 -5.89 -0.41
C LYS A 226 11.69 -5.79 -1.31
N TYR A 227 11.43 -5.53 -2.58
CA TYR A 227 12.41 -5.02 -3.52
C TYR A 227 12.03 -3.59 -3.88
N VAL A 228 12.91 -2.61 -3.67
CA VAL A 228 12.67 -1.20 -4.03
C VAL A 228 13.71 -0.77 -5.06
N ARG A 229 13.26 -0.18 -6.16
CA ARG A 229 14.15 0.24 -7.24
C ARG A 229 15.02 1.43 -6.85
N ALA A 230 16.24 1.48 -7.37
CA ALA A 230 17.23 2.50 -7.01
C ALA A 230 16.77 3.94 -7.35
N SER A 231 16.19 4.16 -8.53
CA SER A 231 15.78 5.50 -8.98
C SER A 231 14.67 6.11 -8.12
N PHE A 232 13.85 5.29 -7.47
CA PHE A 232 12.78 5.76 -6.58
C PHE A 232 13.36 6.39 -5.31
N LEU A 233 14.41 5.79 -4.76
CA LEU A 233 15.09 6.34 -3.58
C LEU A 233 15.82 7.64 -3.89
N THR A 234 16.35 7.77 -5.11
CA THR A 234 16.90 9.04 -5.57
C THR A 234 15.81 10.12 -5.57
N ALA A 235 14.58 9.81 -6.00
CA ALA A 235 13.46 10.74 -5.93
C ALA A 235 13.10 11.11 -4.48
N ILE A 236 13.07 10.15 -3.56
CA ILE A 236 12.85 10.42 -2.12
C ILE A 236 13.92 11.37 -1.56
N LYS A 237 15.21 11.08 -1.84
CA LYS A 237 16.34 11.89 -1.33
C LYS A 237 16.35 13.31 -1.90
N ASN A 238 15.91 13.48 -3.13
CA ASN A 238 15.84 14.79 -3.78
C ASN A 238 14.65 15.63 -3.32
N ALA A 239 13.65 15.00 -2.69
CA ALA A 239 12.46 15.68 -2.24
C ALA A 239 12.70 16.35 -0.88
N GLU A 240 12.23 17.59 -0.73
CA GLU A 240 12.37 18.33 0.53
C GLU A 240 11.32 17.89 1.55
N GLY A 241 11.76 17.46 2.73
CA GLY A 241 10.90 17.15 3.88
C GLY A 241 10.03 15.88 3.72
N HIS A 242 9.24 15.58 4.75
CA HIS A 242 8.32 14.43 4.76
C HIS A 242 7.01 14.76 4.03
N TRP A 243 6.40 13.78 3.35
CA TRP A 243 5.18 13.98 2.54
C TRP A 243 4.01 14.59 3.33
N LEU A 244 3.86 14.24 4.61
CA LEU A 244 2.85 14.81 5.53
C LEU A 244 2.93 16.34 5.67
N ASN A 245 4.09 16.93 5.39
CA ASN A 245 4.31 18.37 5.49
C ASN A 245 4.12 19.09 4.14
N ARG A 246 3.87 18.35 3.07
CA ARG A 246 3.66 18.88 1.72
C ARG A 246 2.16 19.19 1.51
N PRO A 247 1.82 20.04 0.53
CA PRO A 247 0.44 20.19 0.08
C PRO A 247 -0.14 18.83 -0.36
N ILE A 248 -1.44 18.65 -0.15
CA ILE A 248 -2.14 17.44 -0.61
C ILE A 248 -2.36 17.58 -2.12
N ILE A 249 -1.72 16.71 -2.89
CA ILE A 249 -2.02 16.50 -4.30
C ILE A 249 -2.74 15.15 -4.38
N PRO A 250 -4.06 15.12 -4.68
CA PRO A 250 -4.77 13.87 -4.84
C PRO A 250 -4.21 13.07 -6.02
N ASN A 251 -3.93 11.79 -5.83
CA ASN A 251 -3.80 10.87 -6.96
C ASN A 251 -5.14 10.77 -7.72
N ILE A 252 -5.11 10.40 -8.98
CA ILE A 252 -6.31 10.36 -9.82
C ILE A 252 -6.85 8.92 -9.87
N LEU A 253 -8.14 8.77 -9.59
CA LEU A 253 -8.86 7.52 -9.78
C LEU A 253 -9.15 7.29 -11.27
N ARG A 254 -9.38 6.04 -11.66
CA ARG A 254 -9.89 5.74 -13.01
C ARG A 254 -11.25 6.42 -13.22
N PRO A 255 -11.59 6.83 -14.46
CA PRO A 255 -12.81 7.59 -14.74
C PRO A 255 -14.12 6.91 -14.30
N ASP A 256 -14.12 5.58 -14.19
CA ASP A 256 -15.25 4.73 -13.85
C ASP A 256 -15.39 4.44 -12.35
N VAL A 257 -14.46 4.92 -11.52
CA VAL A 257 -14.44 4.64 -10.08
C VAL A 257 -15.25 5.67 -9.31
N ASP A 258 -16.28 5.19 -8.61
CA ASP A 258 -16.97 5.93 -7.55
C ASP A 258 -16.66 5.28 -6.19
N LEU A 259 -15.95 6.01 -5.33
CA LEU A 259 -15.53 5.52 -4.00
C LEU A 259 -16.71 5.13 -3.10
N PHE A 260 -17.89 5.71 -3.32
CA PHE A 260 -19.06 5.52 -2.46
C PHE A 260 -20.17 4.70 -3.13
N ASN A 261 -19.93 4.19 -4.35
CA ASN A 261 -20.82 3.22 -4.96
C ASN A 261 -20.43 1.81 -4.53
N PHE A 262 -21.19 1.26 -3.59
CA PHE A 262 -20.97 -0.08 -3.04
C PHE A 262 -21.79 -1.19 -3.72
N SER A 263 -22.37 -0.88 -4.88
CA SER A 263 -23.11 -1.87 -5.68
C SER A 263 -22.11 -2.84 -6.32
N LEU A 264 -22.28 -4.14 -6.04
CA LEU A 264 -21.52 -5.24 -6.66
C LEU A 264 -22.17 -5.69 -7.97
#